data_AF-A0A917QEQ1-F1
#
_entry.id   AF-A0A917QEQ1-F1
#
_cell.length_a   1.000
_cell.length_b   1.000
_cell.length_c   1.000
_cell.angle_alpha   90.00
_cell.angle_beta   90.00
_cell.angle_gamma   90.00
#
_symmetry.space_group_name_H-M   'P 1'
#
loop_
_entity.id
_entity.type
_entity.pdbx_description
1 polymer ?
#
loop_
_entity_poly.entity_id
_entity_poly.type
_entity_poly.pdbx_seq_one_letter_code
_entity_poly.pdbx_strand_id
1 'polypeptide(L)'
;MTLRFDPALARGDGPVPARRADLLPAGAADAAEIACDAPCPRARAEARLVGEICADAPARLALAVARYVAAARATGETDCIEAAFAEAEATLPAEEASLLVGALAGLVRALEAESGRALSMLPASCCRASADETRLAGLVSAHRAGRAADVAQGRVGRTARSVAALLGPEIVG
;
A
#
# COMPACT_ATOMS: atom_id res chain seq x y z
N MET A 1 -28.91 24.95 -17.70
CA MET A 1 -27.63 25.49 -17.20
C MET A 1 -26.55 24.52 -17.65
N THR A 2 -25.90 24.84 -18.76
CA THR A 2 -25.00 23.92 -19.48
C THR A 2 -23.58 24.43 -19.29
N LEU A 3 -22.74 23.70 -18.57
CA LEU A 3 -21.34 24.05 -18.40
C LEU A 3 -20.61 23.78 -19.72
N ARG A 4 -20.12 24.84 -20.37
CA ARG A 4 -19.24 24.74 -21.53
C ARG A 4 -17.83 24.42 -21.03
N PHE A 5 -17.26 23.35 -21.56
CA PHE A 5 -15.85 23.02 -21.40
C PHE A 5 -15.02 23.99 -22.25
N ASP A 6 -14.02 24.63 -21.64
CA ASP A 6 -13.06 25.48 -22.35
C ASP A 6 -11.83 24.63 -22.76
N PRO A 7 -11.65 24.33 -24.05
CA PRO A 7 -10.55 23.47 -24.52
C PRO A 7 -9.17 24.12 -24.43
N ALA A 8 -9.08 25.41 -24.06
CA ALA A 8 -7.80 26.10 -23.91
C ALA A 8 -7.01 25.67 -22.65
N LEU A 9 -7.68 25.14 -21.62
CA LEU A 9 -7.04 24.61 -20.40
C LEU A 9 -6.43 23.21 -20.59
N ALA A 10 -6.61 22.57 -21.74
CA ALA A 10 -6.10 21.23 -22.02
C ALA A 10 -4.66 21.19 -22.58
N ARG A 11 -4.05 22.34 -22.87
CA ARG A 11 -2.68 22.41 -23.39
C ARG A 11 -1.72 22.86 -22.28
N GLY A 12 -1.23 21.88 -21.53
CA GLY A 12 -0.20 22.06 -20.51
C GLY A 12 1.18 22.36 -21.10
N ASP A 13 1.32 23.47 -21.84
CA ASP A 13 2.60 23.93 -22.42
C ASP A 13 3.35 24.92 -21.50
N GLY A 14 3.04 24.92 -20.20
CA GLY A 14 3.83 25.65 -19.20
C GLY A 14 5.03 24.81 -18.76
N PRO A 15 6.23 25.40 -18.55
CA PRO A 15 7.33 24.66 -17.96
C PRO A 15 6.91 24.15 -16.58
N VAL A 16 6.89 22.82 -16.42
CA VAL A 16 6.70 22.19 -15.11
C VAL A 16 7.81 22.74 -14.20
N PRO A 17 7.51 23.48 -13.13
CA PRO A 17 8.56 23.96 -12.25
C PRO A 17 9.28 22.74 -11.68
N ALA A 18 10.59 22.67 -11.91
CA ALA A 18 11.43 21.65 -11.31
C ALA A 18 11.23 21.70 -9.79
N ARG A 19 10.55 20.70 -9.23
CA ARG A 19 10.43 20.58 -7.77
C ARG A 19 11.84 20.37 -7.25
N ARG A 20 12.27 21.27 -6.36
CA ARG A 20 13.53 21.18 -5.61
C ARG A 20 13.71 19.76 -5.09
N ALA A 21 14.77 19.10 -5.55
CA ALA A 21 15.20 17.77 -5.10
C ALA A 21 15.75 17.78 -3.64
N ASP A 22 15.76 18.92 -2.97
CA ASP A 22 16.48 19.13 -1.70
C ASP A 22 15.62 18.92 -0.44
N LEU A 23 14.56 18.10 -0.50
CA LEU A 23 13.73 17.74 0.66
C LEU A 23 13.48 16.24 0.82
N LEU A 24 14.29 15.37 0.22
CA LEU A 24 14.23 13.94 0.55
C LEU A 24 15.27 13.62 1.63
N PRO A 25 14.88 13.46 2.91
CA PRO A 25 15.70 12.65 3.80
C PRO A 25 15.74 11.23 3.24
N ALA A 26 16.94 10.66 3.23
CA ALA A 26 17.17 9.25 2.93
C ALA A 26 16.29 8.39 3.86
N GLY A 27 15.46 7.51 3.28
CA GLY A 27 14.79 6.42 4.00
C GLY A 27 13.29 6.60 4.25
N ALA A 28 12.45 6.64 3.22
CA ALA A 28 11.01 6.38 3.38
C ALA A 28 10.68 4.89 3.57
N ALA A 29 11.64 4.00 3.31
CA ALA A 29 11.58 2.61 3.78
C ALA A 29 11.61 2.48 5.32
N ASP A 30 11.87 3.60 6.01
CA ASP A 30 11.66 3.82 7.44
C ASP A 30 10.55 4.86 7.65
N ALA A 31 9.36 4.68 7.07
CA ALA A 31 8.16 5.31 7.60
C ALA A 31 8.10 4.92 9.08
N ALA A 32 8.66 5.77 9.94
CA ALA A 32 9.17 5.37 11.25
C ALA A 32 8.03 4.80 12.05
N GLU A 33 7.96 3.47 12.06
CA GLU A 33 6.98 2.73 12.80
C GLU A 33 7.00 3.27 14.22
N ILE A 34 5.87 3.84 14.66
CA ILE A 34 5.84 4.46 15.98
C ILE A 34 5.88 3.33 16.99
N ALA A 35 7.01 3.19 17.68
CA ALA A 35 7.16 2.24 18.77
C ALA A 35 6.06 2.51 19.81
N CYS A 36 5.37 1.44 20.23
CA CYS A 36 4.33 1.53 21.24
C CYS A 36 4.40 0.36 22.23
N ASP A 37 4.28 0.67 23.51
CA ASP A 37 4.22 -0.31 24.59
C ASP A 37 2.86 -1.03 24.62
N ALA A 38 2.86 -2.28 25.07
CA ALA A 38 1.63 -3.05 25.30
C ALA A 38 1.02 -2.72 26.68
N PRO A 39 -0.32 -2.71 26.85
CA PRO A 39 -1.36 -3.03 25.86
C PRO A 39 -1.74 -1.82 24.98
N CYS A 40 -1.67 -1.99 23.65
CA CYS A 40 -2.05 -0.95 22.71
C CYS A 40 -3.59 -0.90 22.56
N PRO A 41 -4.26 0.24 22.78
CA PRO A 41 -5.72 0.33 22.68
C PRO A 41 -6.25 0.14 21.24
N ARG A 42 -5.37 0.28 20.24
CA ARG A 42 -5.67 -0.02 18.82
C ARG A 42 -5.46 -1.51 18.48
N ALA A 43 -4.69 -2.22 19.28
CA ALA A 43 -4.46 -3.66 19.16
C ALA A 43 -5.57 -4.43 19.86
N ARG A 44 -6.73 -4.59 19.22
CA ARG A 44 -7.69 -5.59 19.70
C ARG A 44 -7.32 -6.97 19.17
N ALA A 45 -7.22 -7.91 20.12
CA ALA A 45 -6.99 -9.36 20.03
C ALA A 45 -5.66 -9.86 19.41
N GLU A 46 -5.22 -9.38 18.24
CA GLU A 46 -4.09 -10.00 17.52
C GLU A 46 -3.27 -8.98 16.71
N ALA A 47 -2.49 -8.15 17.39
CA ALA A 47 -1.65 -7.16 16.73
C ALA A 47 -0.19 -7.61 16.71
N ARG A 48 0.20 -8.37 15.67
CA ARG A 48 1.58 -8.81 15.42
C ARG A 48 2.46 -7.62 15.09
N LEU A 49 3.78 -7.68 15.30
CA LEU A 49 4.65 -6.59 14.83
C LEU A 49 4.79 -6.67 13.31
N VAL A 50 4.86 -5.51 12.64
CA VAL A 50 5.07 -5.46 11.17
C VAL A 50 6.37 -6.18 10.79
N GLY A 51 7.44 -6.00 11.57
CA GLY A 51 8.70 -6.72 11.39
C GLY A 51 8.61 -8.25 11.50
N GLU A 52 7.54 -8.80 12.07
CA GLU A 52 7.32 -10.27 12.13
C GLU A 52 6.57 -10.82 10.91
N ILE A 53 5.86 -9.97 10.16
CA ILE A 53 5.04 -10.39 9.01
C ILE A 53 5.59 -9.90 7.67
N CYS A 54 6.44 -8.88 7.68
CA CYS A 54 7.10 -8.31 6.51
C CYS A 54 8.60 -8.60 6.59
N ALA A 55 9.06 -9.53 5.75
CA ALA A 55 10.46 -9.99 5.75
C ALA A 55 11.47 -8.91 5.32
N ASP A 56 11.06 -7.98 4.43
CA ASP A 56 11.94 -6.99 3.82
C ASP A 56 11.25 -5.64 3.58
N ALA A 57 12.02 -4.65 3.13
CA ALA A 57 11.51 -3.30 2.87
C ALA A 57 10.39 -3.25 1.82
N PRO A 58 10.46 -3.98 0.67
CA PRO A 58 9.33 -4.03 -0.27
C PRO A 58 8.03 -4.57 0.35
N ALA A 59 8.10 -5.56 1.25
CA ALA A 59 6.92 -6.04 1.95
C ALA A 59 6.33 -4.98 2.90
N ARG A 60 7.18 -4.21 3.60
CA ARG A 60 6.74 -3.11 4.47
C ARG A 60 6.10 -1.97 3.66
N LEU A 61 6.70 -1.61 2.53
CA LEU A 61 6.16 -0.61 1.62
C LEU A 61 4.75 -1.00 1.15
N ALA A 62 4.57 -2.25 0.70
CA ALA A 62 3.28 -2.72 0.24
C ALA A 62 2.20 -2.69 1.33
N LEU A 63 2.57 -3.01 2.57
CA LEU A 63 1.66 -2.89 3.71
C LEU A 63 1.30 -1.43 4.01
N ALA A 64 2.28 -0.52 4.02
CA ALA A 64 2.05 0.91 4.24
C ALA A 64 1.11 1.50 3.19
N VAL A 65 1.36 1.23 1.90
CA VAL A 65 0.50 1.66 0.81
C VAL A 65 -0.90 1.05 0.92
N ALA A 66 -1.02 -0.23 1.27
CA ALA A 66 -2.33 -0.87 1.48
C ALA A 66 -3.15 -0.20 2.59
N ARG A 67 -2.51 0.26 3.66
CA ARG A 67 -3.17 0.99 4.76
C ARG A 67 -3.75 2.32 4.29
N TYR A 68 -2.99 3.09 3.53
CA TYR A 68 -3.46 4.35 2.95
C TYR A 68 -4.63 4.14 2.00
N VAL A 69 -4.52 3.13 1.13
CA VAL A 69 -5.61 2.77 0.21
C VAL A 69 -6.87 2.35 0.95
N ALA A 70 -6.75 1.50 1.97
CA ALA A 70 -7.89 1.09 2.78
C ALA A 70 -8.49 2.24 3.58
N ALA A 71 -7.68 3.18 4.08
CA ALA A 71 -8.16 4.41 4.72
C ALA A 71 -8.98 5.26 3.73
N ALA A 72 -8.46 5.49 2.52
CA ALA A 72 -9.19 6.20 1.46
C ALA A 72 -10.53 5.52 1.12
N ARG A 73 -10.54 4.18 1.10
CA ARG A 73 -11.76 3.38 0.88
C ARG A 73 -12.79 3.54 2.01
N ALA A 74 -12.33 3.63 3.25
CA ALA A 74 -13.17 3.73 4.44
C ALA A 74 -13.75 5.14 4.64
N THR A 75 -12.96 6.18 4.35
CA THR A 75 -13.35 7.59 4.59
C THR A 75 -13.89 8.29 3.35
N GLY A 76 -13.51 7.83 2.15
CA GLY A 76 -13.78 8.52 0.89
C GLY A 76 -12.87 9.73 0.65
N GLU A 77 -11.84 9.93 1.47
CA GLU A 77 -10.93 11.07 1.37
C GLU A 77 -9.81 10.83 0.36
N THR A 78 -9.64 11.76 -0.56
CA THR A 78 -8.57 11.71 -1.58
C THR A 78 -7.18 11.89 -0.97
N ASP A 79 -7.04 12.61 0.13
CA ASP A 79 -5.72 12.82 0.77
C ASP A 79 -5.04 11.49 1.16
N CYS A 80 -5.83 10.47 1.51
CA CYS A 80 -5.32 9.14 1.79
C CYS A 80 -4.77 8.45 0.53
N ILE A 81 -5.34 8.68 -0.66
CA ILE A 81 -4.79 8.10 -1.90
C ILE A 81 -3.50 8.82 -2.31
N GLU A 82 -3.45 10.14 -2.16
CA GLU A 82 -2.23 10.92 -2.42
C GLU A 82 -1.09 10.51 -1.49
N ALA A 83 -1.38 10.24 -0.22
CA ALA A 83 -0.40 9.70 0.72
C ALA A 83 0.11 8.31 0.29
N ALA A 84 -0.75 7.47 -0.31
CA ALA A 84 -0.34 6.18 -0.86
C ALA A 84 0.67 6.33 -2.02
N PHE A 85 0.44 7.30 -2.91
CA PHE A 85 1.38 7.63 -3.99
C PHE A 85 2.68 8.21 -3.44
N ALA A 86 2.61 9.18 -2.52
CA ALA A 86 3.80 9.78 -1.92
C ALA A 86 4.69 8.73 -1.22
N GLU A 87 4.08 7.79 -0.49
CA GLU A 87 4.78 6.67 0.15
C GLU A 87 5.49 5.77 -0.87
N ALA A 88 4.79 5.41 -1.97
CA ALA A 88 5.36 4.59 -3.03
C ALA A 88 6.48 5.30 -3.80
N GLU A 89 6.28 6.57 -4.16
CA GLU A 89 7.24 7.39 -4.92
C GLU A 89 8.51 7.72 -4.14
N ALA A 90 8.47 7.62 -2.81
CA ALA A 90 9.65 7.80 -1.99
C ALA A 90 10.63 6.60 -2.09
N THR A 91 10.21 5.47 -2.67
CA THR A 91 11.04 4.27 -2.88
C THR A 91 11.14 3.86 -4.35
N LEU A 92 10.11 4.11 -5.16
CA LEU A 92 9.98 3.65 -6.54
C LEU A 92 9.87 4.82 -7.54
N PRO A 93 10.29 4.64 -8.80
CA PRO A 93 9.95 5.57 -9.87
C PRO A 93 8.44 5.77 -9.99
N ALA A 94 7.99 6.97 -10.38
CA ALA A 94 6.57 7.34 -10.39
C ALA A 94 5.65 6.38 -11.18
N GLU A 95 6.14 5.82 -12.28
CA GLU A 95 5.40 4.83 -13.07
C GLU A 95 5.18 3.53 -12.29
N GLU A 96 6.23 2.99 -11.69
CA GLU A 96 6.17 1.77 -10.87
C GLU A 96 5.36 1.98 -9.59
N ALA A 97 5.53 3.14 -8.95
CA ALA A 97 4.74 3.56 -7.80
C ALA A 97 3.24 3.57 -8.12
N SER A 98 2.87 4.13 -9.28
CA SER A 98 1.48 4.19 -9.74
C SER A 98 0.88 2.81 -9.98
N LEU A 99 1.67 1.91 -10.59
CA LEU A 99 1.26 0.52 -10.80
C LEU A 99 1.08 -0.22 -9.47
N LEU A 100 1.99 0.00 -8.51
CA LEU A 100 1.92 -0.62 -7.18
C LEU A 100 0.67 -0.17 -6.42
N VAL A 101 0.41 1.13 -6.35
CA VAL A 101 -0.79 1.69 -5.70
C VAL A 101 -2.06 1.11 -6.34
N GLY A 102 -2.14 1.09 -7.67
CA GLY A 102 -3.27 0.51 -8.40
C GLY A 102 -3.46 -0.98 -8.12
N ALA A 103 -2.37 -1.76 -8.10
CA ALA A 103 -2.41 -3.19 -7.81
C ALA A 103 -2.88 -3.48 -6.37
N LEU A 104 -2.39 -2.70 -5.40
CA LEU A 104 -2.80 -2.81 -3.99
C LEU A 104 -4.26 -2.39 -3.79
N ALA A 105 -4.74 -1.35 -4.48
CA ALA A 105 -6.17 -1.04 -4.50
C ALA A 105 -7.03 -2.17 -5.09
N GLY A 106 -6.54 -2.84 -6.14
CA GLY A 106 -7.15 -4.05 -6.65
C GLY A 106 -7.20 -5.19 -5.63
N LEU A 107 -6.11 -5.40 -4.89
CA LEU A 107 -6.01 -6.45 -3.87
C LEU A 107 -6.93 -6.19 -2.67
N VAL A 108 -6.92 -4.96 -2.13
CA VAL A 108 -7.82 -4.55 -1.04
C VAL A 108 -9.27 -4.81 -1.43
N ARG A 109 -9.70 -4.34 -2.61
CA ARG A 109 -11.07 -4.56 -3.10
C ARG A 109 -11.42 -6.03 -3.30
N ALA A 110 -10.45 -6.85 -3.72
CA ALA A 110 -10.67 -8.27 -3.88
C ALA A 110 -10.90 -8.96 -2.53
N LEU A 111 -10.11 -8.60 -1.50
CA LEU A 111 -10.25 -9.12 -0.14
C LEU A 111 -11.54 -8.64 0.54
N GLU A 112 -11.94 -7.39 0.33
CA GLU A 112 -13.21 -6.86 0.83
C GLU A 112 -14.40 -7.59 0.19
N ALA A 113 -14.35 -7.81 -1.12
CA ALA A 113 -15.41 -8.53 -1.83
C ALA A 113 -15.53 -9.99 -1.38
N GLU A 114 -14.41 -10.64 -1.08
CA GLU A 114 -14.40 -12.02 -0.59
C GLU A 114 -14.89 -12.12 0.87
N SER A 115 -14.53 -11.15 1.72
CA SER A 115 -14.94 -11.14 3.14
C SER A 115 -16.34 -10.56 3.38
N GLY A 116 -16.90 -9.85 2.40
CA GLY A 116 -18.19 -9.16 2.53
C GLY A 116 -18.15 -7.93 3.46
N ARG A 117 -16.96 -7.44 3.82
CA ARG A 117 -16.76 -6.29 4.71
C ARG A 117 -15.53 -5.48 4.33
N ALA A 118 -15.45 -4.25 4.82
CA ALA A 118 -14.21 -3.48 4.78
C ALA A 118 -13.10 -4.17 5.59
N LEU A 119 -11.84 -4.03 5.16
CA LEU A 119 -10.70 -4.54 5.91
C LEU A 119 -10.45 -3.69 7.15
N SER A 120 -10.10 -4.34 8.25
CA SER A 120 -9.65 -3.70 9.47
C SER A 120 -8.14 -3.46 9.35
N MET A 121 -7.77 -2.27 8.89
CA MET A 121 -6.37 -1.87 8.71
C MET A 121 -5.99 -0.86 9.79
N LEU A 122 -4.76 -0.97 10.29
CA LEU A 122 -4.19 -0.01 11.24
C LEU A 122 -3.63 1.20 10.47
N PRO A 123 -3.40 2.35 11.14
CA PRO A 123 -2.77 3.50 10.49
C PRO A 123 -1.39 3.14 9.92
N ALA A 124 -0.99 3.78 8.81
CA ALA A 124 0.29 3.54 8.13
C ALA A 124 1.50 3.53 9.09
N SER A 125 1.55 4.48 10.02
CA SER A 125 2.61 4.63 11.02
C SER A 125 2.60 3.62 12.18
N CYS A 126 1.64 2.69 12.22
CA CYS A 126 1.54 1.72 13.31
C CYS A 126 2.55 0.57 13.14
N CYS A 127 3.36 0.32 14.16
CA CYS A 127 4.32 -0.80 14.19
C CYS A 127 3.66 -2.20 14.32
N ARG A 128 2.34 -2.25 14.47
CA ARG A 128 1.59 -3.49 14.61
C ARG A 128 0.71 -3.74 13.40
N ALA A 129 0.33 -5.00 13.19
CA ALA A 129 -0.49 -5.46 12.08
C ALA A 129 -1.73 -6.23 12.57
N SER A 130 -2.89 -5.94 11.99
CA SER A 130 -4.14 -6.66 12.21
C SER A 130 -4.14 -8.06 11.55
N ALA A 131 -5.19 -8.84 11.79
CA ALA A 131 -5.40 -10.10 11.09
C ALA A 131 -5.57 -9.93 9.57
N ASP A 132 -6.27 -8.88 9.12
CA ASP A 132 -6.45 -8.60 7.69
C ASP A 132 -5.12 -8.18 7.04
N GLU A 133 -4.31 -7.39 7.75
CA GLU A 133 -2.97 -6.98 7.32
C GLU A 133 -2.02 -8.18 7.22
N THR A 134 -2.05 -9.06 8.22
CA THR A 134 -1.27 -10.30 8.22
C THR A 134 -1.67 -11.20 7.05
N ARG A 135 -2.97 -11.29 6.75
CA ARG A 135 -3.47 -12.05 5.61
C ARG A 135 -2.99 -11.47 4.28
N LEU A 136 -3.10 -10.15 4.11
CA LEU A 136 -2.64 -9.45 2.90
C LEU A 136 -1.13 -9.65 2.70
N ALA A 137 -0.32 -9.41 3.73
CA ALA A 137 1.13 -9.58 3.69
C ALA A 137 1.53 -11.03 3.37
N GLY A 138 0.85 -12.01 3.98
CA GLY A 138 1.08 -13.43 3.72
C GLY A 138 0.79 -13.84 2.27
N LEU A 139 -0.28 -13.30 1.67
CA LEU A 139 -0.60 -13.54 0.25
C LEU A 139 0.50 -12.99 -0.67
N VAL A 140 0.94 -11.75 -0.44
CA VAL A 140 1.99 -11.12 -1.24
C VAL A 140 3.32 -11.86 -1.07
N SER A 141 3.76 -12.13 0.17
CA SER A 141 4.99 -12.88 0.46
C SER A 141 4.99 -14.25 -0.20
N ALA A 142 3.90 -15.00 -0.09
CA ALA A 142 3.86 -16.34 -0.66
C ALA A 142 3.93 -16.34 -2.20
N HIS A 143 3.43 -15.30 -2.87
CA HIS A 143 3.67 -15.10 -4.31
C HIS A 143 5.11 -14.69 -4.61
N ARG A 144 5.72 -13.79 -3.83
CA ARG A 144 7.13 -13.38 -3.99
C ARG A 144 8.11 -14.53 -3.77
N ALA A 145 7.78 -15.45 -2.87
CA ALA A 145 8.55 -16.65 -2.58
C ALA A 145 8.28 -17.84 -3.54
N GLY A 146 7.43 -17.66 -4.56
CA GLY A 146 7.08 -18.74 -5.50
C GLY A 146 6.21 -19.86 -4.91
N ARG A 147 5.70 -19.70 -3.68
CA ARG A 147 4.81 -20.65 -2.98
C ARG A 147 3.33 -20.45 -3.31
N ALA A 148 3.06 -19.84 -4.47
CA ALA A 148 1.75 -19.40 -4.92
C ALA A 148 0.71 -20.52 -5.11
N ALA A 149 1.14 -21.78 -5.21
CA ALA A 149 0.26 -22.92 -5.39
C ALA A 149 -0.69 -23.13 -4.19
N ASP A 150 -0.32 -22.64 -3.00
CA ASP A 150 -0.99 -22.93 -1.73
C ASP A 150 -1.88 -21.78 -1.21
N VAL A 151 -1.98 -20.67 -1.95
CA VAL A 151 -2.42 -19.36 -1.41
C VAL A 151 -3.38 -18.68 -2.37
N ALA A 152 -4.68 -18.73 -2.03
CA ALA A 152 -5.82 -18.07 -2.68
C ALA A 152 -5.90 -18.13 -4.22
N GLN A 153 -6.93 -18.80 -4.73
CA GLN A 153 -7.26 -18.80 -6.16
C GLN A 153 -8.17 -17.61 -6.53
N GLY A 154 -8.37 -17.40 -7.84
CA GLY A 154 -9.34 -16.41 -8.31
C GLY A 154 -8.83 -14.96 -8.27
N ARG A 155 -9.70 -14.02 -7.91
CA ARG A 155 -9.40 -12.57 -8.01
C ARG A 155 -8.29 -12.15 -7.04
N VAL A 156 -8.36 -12.61 -5.78
CA VAL A 156 -7.37 -12.30 -4.73
C VAL A 156 -5.98 -12.80 -5.14
N GLY A 157 -5.86 -14.05 -5.60
CA GLY A 157 -4.57 -14.58 -6.06
C GLY A 157 -3.99 -13.85 -7.26
N ARG A 158 -4.83 -13.41 -8.21
CA ARG A 158 -4.35 -12.64 -9.36
C ARG A 158 -3.81 -11.27 -8.96
N THR A 159 -4.51 -10.54 -8.11
CA THR A 159 -4.07 -9.20 -7.67
C THR A 159 -2.86 -9.31 -6.73
N ALA A 160 -2.83 -10.29 -5.82
CA ALA A 160 -1.66 -10.54 -4.98
C ALA A 160 -0.41 -10.89 -5.79
N ARG A 161 -0.56 -11.67 -6.87
CA ARG A 161 0.53 -11.94 -7.82
C ARG A 161 1.01 -10.68 -8.53
N SER A 162 0.11 -9.80 -8.99
CA SER A 162 0.50 -8.53 -9.61
C SER A 162 1.30 -7.65 -8.66
N VAL A 163 0.87 -7.55 -7.40
CA VAL A 163 1.62 -6.84 -6.35
C VAL A 163 3.00 -7.47 -6.17
N ALA A 164 3.07 -8.80 -6.00
CA ALA A 164 4.34 -9.51 -5.83
C ALA A 164 5.31 -9.30 -7.01
N ALA A 165 4.80 -9.27 -8.25
CA ALA A 165 5.63 -9.04 -9.43
C ALA A 165 6.26 -7.63 -9.44
N LEU A 166 5.53 -6.61 -8.97
CA LEU A 166 6.02 -5.23 -8.87
C LEU A 166 7.04 -5.05 -7.75
N LEU A 167 6.97 -5.84 -6.69
CA LEU A 167 7.91 -5.79 -5.56
C LEU A 167 9.18 -6.61 -5.79
N GLY A 168 9.21 -7.46 -6.82
CA GLY A 168 10.30 -8.41 -7.05
C GLY A 168 10.35 -9.57 -6.03
N PRO A 169 11.36 -10.45 -6.12
CA PRO A 169 11.49 -11.60 -5.23
C PRO A 169 11.71 -11.16 -3.78
N GLU A 170 11.36 -12.03 -2.84
CA GLU A 170 11.63 -11.82 -1.42
C GLU A 170 13.12 -11.98 -1.15
N ILE A 171 13.75 -10.99 -0.51
CA ILE A 171 15.16 -11.06 -0.13
C ILE A 171 15.20 -11.55 1.32
N VAL A 172 15.48 -12.85 1.49
CA VAL A 172 15.70 -13.42 2.82
C VAL A 172 17.14 -13.11 3.23
N GLY A 173 17.31 -12.12 4.10
CA GLY A 173 18.58 -11.75 4.73
C GLY A 173 18.86 -12.56 5.99
#